data_AF-A0A7Y5T4R7-F1
#
_entry.id   AF-A0A7Y5T4R7-F1
#
_cell.length_a   1.000
_cell.length_b   1.000
_cell.length_c   1.000
_cell.angle_alpha   90.00
_cell.angle_beta   90.00
_cell.angle_gamma   90.00
#
_symmetry.space_group_name_H-M   'P 1'
#
loop_
_entity.id
_entity.type
_entity.pdbx_description
1 polymer ?
#
loop_
_entity_poly.entity_id
_entity_poly.type
_entity_poly.pdbx_seq_one_letter_code
_entity_poly.pdbx_strand_id
1 'polypeptide(L)' 'MAPYDEHGPPGQTSPSNLAPLCRRHHNRKTHHGWTYVRDPDAYRWTSPLGREHLVPHLN' A
#
# COMPACT_ATOMS: atom_id res chain seq x y z
N MET A 1 19.55 -1.57 3.70
CA MET A 1 18.28 -1.20 4.36
C MET A 1 18.62 -0.86 5.79
N ALA A 2 18.50 0.40 6.21
CA ALA A 2 18.74 0.77 7.60
C ALA A 2 17.59 0.22 8.47
N PRO A 3 17.84 -0.14 9.75
CA PRO A 3 16.77 -0.42 10.69
C PRO A 3 15.81 0.76 10.77
N TYR A 4 14.54 0.49 11.09
CA TYR A 4 13.55 1.54 11.32
C TYR A 4 14.02 2.45 12.45
N ASP A 5 13.97 3.76 12.21
CA ASP A 5 14.29 4.79 13.19
C ASP A 5 13.17 5.82 13.18
N GLU A 6 12.62 6.17 14.35
CA GLU A 6 11.49 7.11 14.43
C GLU A 6 11.85 8.52 13.97
N HIS A 7 13.14 8.86 13.96
CA HIS A 7 13.68 10.14 13.48
C HIS A 7 14.46 9.97 12.16
N GLY A 8 14.33 8.81 11.52
CA GLY A 8 15.05 8.45 10.31
C GLY A 8 14.53 9.19 9.09
N PRO A 9 15.21 9.04 7.95
CA PRO A 9 14.77 9.67 6.70
C PRO A 9 13.37 9.18 6.29
N PRO A 10 12.55 10.03 5.64
CA PRO A 10 11.25 9.62 5.14
C PRO A 10 11.37 8.45 4.14
N GLY A 11 10.41 7.53 4.17
CA GLY A 11 10.37 6.38 3.26
C GLY A 11 10.97 5.08 3.80
N GLN A 12 11.45 5.06 5.05
CA GLN A 12 11.80 3.80 5.71
C GLN A 12 10.59 2.87 5.82
N THR A 13 10.80 1.56 5.67
CA THR A 13 9.76 0.56 5.93
C THR A 13 9.36 0.60 7.41
N SER A 14 8.06 0.78 7.67
CA SER A 14 7.47 0.90 8.99
C SER A 14 6.11 0.18 9.01
N PRO A 15 5.58 -0.20 10.18
CA PRO A 15 4.25 -0.78 10.27
C PRO A 15 3.17 0.08 9.60
N SER A 16 3.35 1.41 9.60
CA SER A 16 2.42 2.37 9.01
C SER A 16 2.38 2.35 7.47
N ASN A 17 3.47 1.96 6.80
CA ASN A 17 3.53 1.85 5.32
C ASN A 17 3.56 0.41 4.79
N LEU A 18 3.46 -0.57 5.69
CA LEU A 18 3.23 -1.98 5.37
C LEU A 18 1.72 -2.27 5.29
N ALA A 19 1.37 -3.19 4.40
CA ALA A 19 0.01 -3.71 4.25
C ALA A 19 0.09 -5.21 3.96
N PRO A 20 -0.73 -6.06 4.62
CA PRO A 20 -0.81 -7.50 4.35
C PRO A 20 -1.55 -7.76 3.03
N LEU A 21 -0.93 -7.38 1.92
CA LEU A 21 -1.50 -7.55 0.60
C LEU A 21 -1.38 -9.03 0.18
N CYS A 22 -2.44 -9.58 -0.42
CA CYS A 22 -2.36 -10.89 -1.07
C CYS A 22 -1.55 -10.78 -2.39
N ARG A 23 -1.09 -11.92 -2.94
CA ARG A 23 -0.28 -11.97 -4.18
C ARG A 23 -0.85 -11.14 -5.33
N ARG A 24 -2.17 -11.16 -5.53
CA ARG A 24 -2.86 -10.37 -6.57
C ARG A 24 -2.65 -8.86 -6.39
N HIS A 25 -2.75 -8.38 -5.16
CA HIS A 25 -2.56 -6.96 -4.84
C HIS A 25 -1.09 -6.56 -4.95
N HIS A 26 -0.16 -7.42 -4.54
CA HIS A 26 1.27 -7.21 -4.77
C HIS A 26 1.60 -7.08 -6.26
N ASN A 27 1.12 -7.99 -7.10
CA ASN A 27 1.37 -7.92 -8.54
C ASN A 27 0.80 -6.63 -9.15
N ARG A 28 -0.41 -6.24 -8.75
CA ARG A 28 -1.04 -5.00 -9.21
C ARG A 28 -0.17 -3.77 -8.96
N LYS A 29 0.31 -3.60 -7.72
CA LYS A 29 1.10 -2.42 -7.35
C LYS A 29 2.51 -2.41 -7.92
N THR A 30 3.15 -3.58 -8.02
CA THR A 30 4.55 -3.67 -8.43
C THR A 30 4.72 -3.74 -9.95
N HIS A 31 3.81 -4.42 -10.66
CA HIS A 31 4.01 -4.77 -12.07
C HIS A 31 2.97 -4.19 -13.03
N HIS A 32 1.82 -3.72 -12.52
CA HIS A 32 0.70 -3.34 -13.39
C HIS A 32 0.28 -1.88 -13.24
N GLY A 33 1.12 -1.04 -12.63
CA GLY A 33 0.90 0.41 -12.54
C GLY A 33 -0.26 0.83 -11.64
N TRP A 34 -0.77 -0.06 -10.79
CA TRP A 34 -1.76 0.32 -9.78
C TRP A 34 -1.08 1.03 -8.61
N THR A 35 -1.74 2.03 -8.06
CA THR A 35 -1.35 2.64 -6.78
C THR A 35 -2.43 2.41 -5.76
N TYR A 36 -2.08 2.60 -4.48
CA TYR A 36 -3.07 2.53 -3.42
C TYR A 36 -2.73 3.49 -2.28
N VAL A 37 -3.76 3.93 -1.58
CA VAL A 37 -3.70 4.63 -0.30
C VAL A 37 -4.36 3.74 0.76
N ARG A 38 -3.77 3.70 1.96
CA ARG A 38 -4.35 3.00 3.10
C ARG A 38 -5.19 3.99 3.91
N ASP A 39 -6.50 3.74 3.95
CA ASP A 39 -7.45 4.38 4.86
C ASP A 39 -7.55 3.54 6.17
N PRO A 40 -8.13 4.05 7.26
CA PRO A 40 -8.26 3.30 8.53
C PRO A 40 -9.00 1.96 8.41
N ASP A 41 -9.98 1.87 7.51
CA ASP A 41 -10.85 0.70 7.33
C ASP A 41 -10.77 0.06 5.93
N ALA A 42 -9.98 0.62 5.02
CA ALA A 42 -9.94 0.17 3.63
C ALA A 42 -8.62 0.50 2.92
N TYR A 43 -8.40 -0.15 1.79
CA TYR A 43 -7.45 0.26 0.78
C TYR A 43 -8.18 0.91 -0.39
N ARG A 44 -7.80 2.15 -0.72
CA ARG A 44 -8.23 2.83 -1.93
C ARG A 44 -7.23 2.57 -3.04
N TRP A 45 -7.64 1.80 -4.03
CA TRP A 45 -6.84 1.44 -5.19
C TRP A 45 -7.15 2.34 -6.37
N THR A 46 -6.12 2.87 -7.00
CA THR A 46 -6.25 3.63 -8.25
C THR A 46 -5.68 2.79 -9.38
N SER A 47 -6.50 2.54 -10.40
CA SER A 47 -6.07 1.85 -11.62
C SER A 47 -5.17 2.76 -12.48
N PRO A 48 -4.40 2.18 -13.42
CA PRO A 48 -3.59 2.96 -14.37
C PRO A 48 -4.38 3.98 -15.20
N LEU A 49 -5.70 3.79 -15.30
CA LEU A 49 -6.62 4.68 -16.02
C LEU A 49 -7.32 5.69 -15.10
N GLY A 50 -6.90 5.81 -13.84
CA GLY A 50 -7.44 6.76 -12.87
C GLY A 50 -8.73 6.34 -12.16
N ARG A 51 -9.26 5.13 -12.42
CA ARG A 51 -10.46 4.64 -11.71
C ARG A 51 -10.13 4.20 -10.29
N GLU A 52 -10.94 4.61 -9.33
CA GLU A 52 -10.79 4.29 -7.91
C GLU A 52 -11.66 3.10 -7.48
N HIS A 53 -11.12 2.28 -6.58
CA HIS A 53 -11.77 1.10 -6.02
C HIS A 53 -11.49 1.00 -4.51
N LEU A 54 -12.53 0.85 -3.70
CA LEU A 54 -12.39 0.63 -2.25
C LEU A 54 -12.42 -0.87 -1.95
N VAL A 55 -11.41 -1.33 -1.20
CA VAL A 55 -11.31 -2.71 -0.71
C VAL A 55 -11.25 -2.65 0.81
N PRO A 56 -12.29 -3.09 1.53
CA PRO A 56 -12.29 -3.10 2.99
C PRO A 56 -11.11 -3.90 3.56
N HIS A 57 -10.67 -3.55 4.76
CA HIS A 57 -9.82 -4.42 5.55
C HIS A 57 -10.58 -5.73 5.82
N LEU A 58 -10.07 -6.83 5.26
CA LEU A 58 -10.56 -8.16 5.64
C LEU A 58 -10.02 -8.41 7.05
N ASN A 59 -10.93 -8.58 8.02
CA ASN A 59 -10.61 -9.03 9.38
C ASN A 59 -9.95 -10.41 9.35
#